data_AF-A0A563U5N0-F1
#
_entry.id   AF-A0A563U5N0-F1
#
_cell.length_a   1.000
_cell.length_b   1.000
_cell.length_c   1.000
_cell.angle_alpha   90.00
_cell.angle_beta   90.00
_cell.angle_gamma   90.00
#
_symmetry.space_group_name_H-M   'P 1'
#
loop_
_entity.id
_entity.type
_entity.pdbx_description
1 polymer ?
#
loop_
_entity_poly.entity_id
_entity_poly.type
_entity_poly.pdbx_seq_one_letter_code
_entity_poly.pdbx_strand_id
1 'polypeptide(L)' 'MNWSNFIADMQDLHFRKVFFLVVFIAAGILLLLKYRFLRHFDRRENLAHRILRRTLDVLIPLVFALIAISSVAFWISGNN' A
#
# COMPACT_ATOMS: atom_id res chain seq x y z
N MET A 1 0.28 -12.70 -20.78
CA MET A 1 1.43 -11.94 -20.25
C MET A 1 2.47 -12.96 -19.83
N ASN A 2 3.63 -13.03 -20.49
CA ASN A 2 4.67 -14.02 -20.16
C ASN A 2 5.46 -13.56 -18.93
N TRP A 3 5.83 -14.50 -18.06
CA TRP A 3 6.64 -14.25 -16.86
C TRP A 3 7.96 -13.52 -17.17
N SER A 4 8.56 -13.79 -18.32
CA SER A 4 9.77 -13.11 -18.79
C SER A 4 9.58 -11.60 -18.97
N ASN A 5 8.43 -11.19 -19.51
CA ASN A 5 8.15 -9.80 -19.83
C ASN A 5 7.90 -9.00 -18.55
N PHE A 6 7.24 -9.61 -17.57
CA PHE A 6 7.02 -9.00 -16.26
C PHE A 6 8.34 -8.73 -15.51
N ILE A 7 9.31 -9.65 -15.59
CA ILE A 7 10.62 -9.48 -14.97
C ILE A 7 11.42 -8.37 -15.69
N ALA A 8 11.36 -8.31 -17.02
CA ALA A 8 12.01 -7.25 -17.79
C ALA A 8 11.44 -5.87 -17.44
N ASP A 9 10.12 -5.75 -17.30
CA ASP A 9 9.46 -4.51 -16.88
C ASP A 9 9.83 -4.10 -15.45
N MET A 10 10.06 -5.07 -14.54
CA MET A 10 10.54 -4.81 -13.18
C MET A 10 11.98 -4.29 -13.11
N GLN A 11 12.82 -4.65 -14.08
CA GLN A 11 14.20 -4.16 -14.19
C GLN A 11 14.27 -2.74 -14.79
N ASP A 12 13.20 -2.26 -15.42
CA ASP A 12 13.17 -0.90 -15.98
C ASP A 12 13.21 0.16 -14.87
N LEU A 13 14.23 1.02 -14.95
CA LEU A 13 14.45 2.17 -14.06
C LEU A 13 13.27 3.14 -14.04
N HIS A 14 12.59 3.33 -15.16
CA HIS A 14 11.41 4.18 -15.25
C HIS A 14 10.24 3.56 -14.49
N PHE A 15 10.01 2.26 -14.67
CA PHE A 15 8.94 1.55 -13.98
C PHE A 15 9.16 1.51 -12.47
N ARG A 16 10.40 1.29 -12.03
CA ARG A 16 10.78 1.33 -10.61
C ARG A 16 10.53 2.71 -9.97
N LYS A 17 10.86 3.81 -10.66
CA LYS A 17 10.57 5.18 -10.17
C LYS A 17 9.06 5.42 -10.05
N VAL A 18 8.28 5.02 -11.06
CA VAL A 18 6.82 5.14 -11.05
C VAL A 18 6.21 4.29 -9.92
N PHE A 19 6.72 3.08 -9.71
CA PHE A 19 6.29 2.21 -8.63
C PHE A 19 6.47 2.86 -7.25
N PHE A 20 7.67 3.38 -6.96
CA PHE A 20 7.93 4.07 -5.69
C PHE A 20 7.07 5.33 -5.51
N LEU A 21 6.82 6.09 -6.58
CA LEU A 21 5.92 7.24 -6.56
C LEU A 21 4.48 6.82 -6.20
N VAL A 22 3.95 5.80 -6.86
CA VAL A 22 2.60 5.26 -6.62
C VAL A 22 2.48 4.72 -5.19
N VAL A 23 3.49 4.01 -4.70
CA VAL A 23 3.57 3.53 -3.32
C VAL A 23 3.53 4.70 -2.33
N PHE A 24 4.30 5.75 -2.57
CA PHE A 24 4.35 6.92 -1.68
C PHE A 24 3.00 7.64 -1.63
N ILE A 25 2.34 7.80 -2.79
CA ILE A 25 1.00 8.38 -2.90
C ILE A 25 -0.02 7.50 -2.16
N ALA A 26 0.01 6.18 -2.39
CA ALA A 26 -0.90 5.25 -1.74
C ALA A 26 -0.74 5.25 -0.22
N ALA A 27 0.49 5.26 0.29
CA ALA A 27 0.78 5.38 1.72
C ALA A 27 0.26 6.70 2.31
N GLY A 28 0.45 7.82 1.60
CA GLY A 28 -0.09 9.13 2.00
C GLY A 28 -1.62 9.15 2.07
N ILE A 29 -2.30 8.57 1.07
CA ILE A 29 -3.76 8.45 1.05
C ILE A 29 -4.26 7.58 2.22
N LEU A 30 -3.60 6.46 2.49
CA LEU A 30 -3.93 5.57 3.62
C LEU A 30 -3.78 6.27 4.98
N LEU A 31 -2.73 7.06 5.17
CA LEU A 31 -2.53 7.85 6.38
C LEU A 31 -3.60 8.94 6.54
N LEU A 32 -3.93 9.66 5.46
CA LEU A 32 -5.00 10.66 5.45
C LEU A 32 -6.36 10.05 5.76
N LEU A 33 -6.68 8.89 5.16
CA LEU A 33 -7.88 8.12 5.45
C LEU A 33 -7.92 7.75 6.93
N LYS A 34 -6.86 7.15 7.47
CA LYS A 34 -6.79 6.78 8.89
C LYS A 34 -7.03 7.99 9.80
N TYR A 35 -6.37 9.11 9.53
CA TYR A 35 -6.51 10.33 10.33
C TYR A 35 -7.94 10.89 10.28
N ARG A 36 -8.54 10.96 9.10
CA ARG A 36 -9.92 11.44 8.92
C ARG A 36 -10.93 10.52 9.58
N PHE A 37 -10.75 9.21 9.47
CA PHE A 37 -11.62 8.21 10.08
C PHE A 37 -11.51 8.23 11.61
N LEU A 38 -10.30 8.31 12.18
CA LEU A 38 -10.08 8.43 13.63
C LEU A 38 -10.85 9.61 14.24
N ARG A 39 -10.87 10.75 13.54
CA ARG A 39 -11.60 11.95 13.98
C ARG A 39 -13.13 11.82 13.90
N HIS A 40 -13.64 10.87 13.12
CA HIS A 40 -15.08 10.62 12.94
C HIS A 40 -15.66 9.61 13.93
N PHE A 41 -14.83 8.82 14.63
CA PHE A 41 -15.29 7.72 15.50
C PHE A 41 -15.75 8.14 16.90
N ASP A 42 -15.72 9.42 17.25
CA ASP A 42 -15.64 9.87 18.65
C ASP A 42 -16.97 10.27 19.33
N ARG A 43 -18.15 9.71 18.97
CA ARG A 43 -19.33 10.04 19.81
C ARG A 43 -20.50 9.08 19.95
N ARG A 44 -20.76 8.15 19.01
CA ARG A 44 -21.79 7.09 19.18
C ARG A 44 -21.42 5.88 18.32
N GLU A 45 -20.65 4.93 18.88
CA GLU A 45 -20.24 3.72 18.15
C GLU A 45 -21.46 2.86 17.76
N ASN A 46 -21.85 2.95 16.49
CA ASN A 46 -22.80 2.04 15.88
C ASN A 46 -22.06 0.76 15.43
N LEU A 47 -22.68 -0.42 15.44
CA LEU A 47 -22.03 -1.71 15.11
C LEU A 47 -21.23 -1.67 13.79
N ALA A 48 -21.75 -0.97 12.78
CA ALA A 48 -21.09 -0.77 11.49
C ALA A 48 -19.74 -0.02 11.59
N HIS A 49 -19.63 0.94 12.51
CA HIS A 49 -18.41 1.72 12.72
C HIS A 49 -17.29 0.87 13.34
N ARG A 50 -17.65 -0.06 14.24
CA ARG A 50 -16.69 -1.00 14.86
C ARG A 50 -16.11 -1.97 13.83
N ILE A 51 -16.94 -2.48 12.91
CA ILE A 51 -16.48 -3.35 11.81
C ILE A 51 -15.56 -2.56 10.88
N LEU A 52 -15.98 -1.38 10.44
CA LEU A 52 -15.19 -0.54 9.53
C LEU A 52 -13.81 -0.18 10.12
N ARG A 53 -13.76 0.13 11.42
CA ARG A 53 -12.50 0.38 12.13
C ARG A 53 -11.58 -0.83 12.09
N ARG A 54 -12.09 -2.03 12.41
CA ARG A 54 -11.30 -3.28 12.35
C ARG A 54 -10.83 -3.61 10.94
N THR A 55 -11.69 -3.43 9.95
CA THR A 55 -11.32 -3.64 8.55
C THR A 55 -10.18 -2.71 8.16
N LEU A 56 -10.27 -1.42 8.47
CA LEU A 56 -9.20 -0.45 8.21
C LEU A 56 -7.92 -0.79 8.99
N ASP A 57 -8.03 -1.20 10.25
CA ASP A 57 -6.87 -1.57 11.08
C ASP A 57 -6.13 -2.81 10.55
N VAL A 58 -6.81 -3.70 9.82
CA VAL A 58 -6.19 -4.87 9.16
C VAL A 58 -5.72 -4.51 7.73
N LEU A 59 -6.50 -3.71 7.00
CA LEU A 59 -6.20 -3.37 5.62
C LEU A 59 -4.95 -2.49 5.51
N ILE A 60 -4.77 -1.56 6.44
CA ILE A 60 -3.60 -0.67 6.47
C ILE A 60 -2.29 -1.48 6.60
N PRO A 61 -2.06 -2.30 7.63
CA PRO A 61 -0.82 -3.09 7.73
C PRO A 61 -0.66 -4.09 6.59
N LEU A 62 -1.76 -4.64 6.05
CA LEU A 62 -1.69 -5.55 4.90
C LEU A 62 -1.19 -4.86 3.63
N VAL A 63 -1.66 -3.63 3.35
CA VAL A 63 -1.14 -2.82 2.23
C VAL A 63 0.33 -2.46 2.47
N PHE A 64 0.71 -2.09 3.70
CA PHE A 64 2.11 -1.84 4.03
C PHE A 64 2.99 -3.08 3.86
N ALA A 65 2.50 -4.28 4.20
CA ALA A 65 3.21 -5.52 3.98
C ALA A 65 3.43 -5.81 2.49
N LEU A 66 2.40 -5.61 1.65
CA LEU A 66 2.51 -5.75 0.19
C LEU A 66 3.51 -4.75 -0.41
N ILE A 67 3.49 -3.51 0.06
CA ILE A 67 4.46 -2.48 -0.32
C ILE A 67 5.88 -2.93 0.05
N ALA A 68 6.09 -3.44 1.28
CA ALA A 68 7.40 -3.89 1.73
C ALA A 68 7.93 -5.06 0.89
N ILE A 69 7.11 -6.07 0.62
CA ILE A 69 7.46 -7.22 -0.22
C ILE A 69 7.85 -6.75 -1.63
N SER A 70 7.03 -5.87 -2.21
CA SER A 70 7.27 -5.35 -3.56
C SER A 70 8.55 -4.50 -3.62
N SER A 71 8.80 -3.68 -2.59
CA SER A 71 10.01 -2.85 -2.48
C SER A 71 11.27 -3.72 -2.41
N VAL A 72 11.23 -4.83 -1.64
CA VAL A 72 12.32 -5.82 -1.58
C VAL A 72 12.51 -6.51 -2.94
N ALA A 73 11.43 -6.90 -3.61
CA ALA A 73 11.50 -7.49 -4.94
C ALA A 73 12.15 -6.54 -5.98
N PHE A 74 11.76 -5.26 -5.99
CA PHE A 74 12.38 -4.24 -6.84
C PHE A 74 13.84 -3.95 -6.49
N TRP A 75 14.21 -4.02 -5.19
CA TRP A 75 15.59 -3.86 -4.76
C TRP A 75 16.48 -5.00 -5.28
N ILE A 76 16.04 -6.25 -5.09
CA ILE A 76 16.78 -7.42 -5.56
C ILE A 76 16.84 -7.43 -7.09
N SER A 77 15.74 -7.12 -7.78
CA SER A 77 15.68 -7.10 -9.24
C SER A 77 16.61 -6.04 -9.86
N GLY A 78 16.82 -4.89 -9.21
CA GLY A 78 17.70 -3.85 -9.71
C GLY A 78 19.17 -4.00 -9.28
N ASN A 79 19.51 -5.01 -8.48
CA ASN A 79 20.87 -5.34 -8.05
C ASN A 79 21.48 -6.50 -8.87
N ASN A 80 20.72 -7.06 -9.81
CA ASN A 80 21.20 -8.00 -10.84
C ASN A 80 21.30 -7.26 -12.17
#